data_AF-A0A7W0M5Y8-F1
#
_entry.id   AF-A0A7W0M5Y8-F1
#
_cell.length_a   1.000
_cell.length_b   1.000
_cell.length_c   1.000
_cell.angle_alpha   90.00
_cell.angle_beta   90.00
_cell.angle_gamma   90.00
#
_symmetry.space_group_name_H-M   'P 1'
#
loop_
_entity.id
_entity.type
_entity.pdbx_description
1 polymer ?
#
loop_
_entity_poly.entity_id
_entity_poly.type
_entity_poly.pdbx_seq_one_letter_code
_entity_poly.pdbx_strand_id
1 'polypeptide(L)' 'MSEHETRAELFAAFQELSTLIPEMRGGQLMAAVGELCSDLHGRGLWDAADEELLEAVWQFRRNYEAAVATSRDLR' A
#
# COMPACT_ATOMS: atom_id res chain seq x y z
N MET A 1 10.63 -16.06 3.12
CA MET A 1 11.66 -15.06 3.48
C MET A 1 11.77 -15.04 4.99
N SER A 2 12.78 -14.38 5.55
CA SER A 2 12.78 -14.01 6.97
C SER A 2 11.93 -12.76 7.19
N GLU A 3 11.36 -12.60 8.38
CA GLU A 3 10.56 -11.41 8.76
C GLU A 3 11.32 -10.09 8.51
N HIS A 4 12.66 -10.11 8.68
CA HIS A 4 13.51 -8.96 8.40
C HIS A 4 13.57 -8.60 6.91
N GLU A 5 13.59 -9.59 6.02
CA GLU A 5 13.54 -9.37 4.57
C GLU A 5 12.16 -8.83 4.16
N THR A 6 11.07 -9.41 4.68
CA THR A 6 9.71 -8.91 4.41
C THR A 6 9.55 -7.45 4.86
N ARG A 7 10.01 -7.10 6.06
CA ARG A 7 9.94 -5.73 6.57
C ARG A 7 10.77 -4.73 5.76
N ALA A 8 11.93 -5.15 5.25
CA ALA A 8 12.74 -4.32 4.36
C ALA A 8 12.02 -4.08 3.01
N GLU A 9 11.39 -5.10 2.45
CA GLU A 9 10.57 -4.99 1.23
C GLU A 9 9.35 -4.09 1.45
N LEU A 10 8.65 -4.23 2.57
CA LEU A 10 7.51 -3.39 2.98
C LEU A 10 7.88 -1.89 3.01
N PHE A 11 9.01 -1.54 3.65
CA PHE A 11 9.45 -0.15 3.67
C PHE A 11 9.89 0.37 2.29
N ALA A 12 10.50 -0.47 1.45
CA ALA A 12 10.81 -0.12 0.07
C ALA A 12 9.53 0.14 -0.75
N ALA A 13 8.52 -0.71 -0.61
CA ALA A 13 7.24 -0.59 -1.32
C ALA A 13 6.43 0.65 -0.87
N PHE A 14 6.47 1.01 0.43
CA PHE A 14 5.95 2.31 0.91
C PHE A 14 6.72 3.51 0.33
N GLN A 15 8.05 3.42 0.21
CA GLN A 15 8.86 4.48 -0.42
C GLN A 15 8.51 4.66 -1.90
N GLU A 16 8.31 3.56 -2.64
CA GLU A 16 7.82 3.59 -4.03
C GLU A 16 6.43 4.24 -4.13
N LEU A 17 5.47 3.83 -3.30
CA LEU A 17 4.14 4.45 -3.27
C LEU A 17 4.17 5.95 -2.96
N SER A 18 5.01 6.38 -2.02
CA SER A 18 5.16 7.81 -1.68
C SER A 18 5.71 8.64 -2.84
N THR A 19 6.47 8.01 -3.74
CA THR A 19 7.02 8.63 -4.96
C THR A 19 6.00 8.63 -6.10
N LEU A 20 5.15 7.59 -6.17
CA LEU A 20 4.08 7.45 -7.15
C LEU A 20 2.88 8.37 -6.88
N ILE A 21 2.61 8.69 -5.61
CA ILE A 21 1.44 9.44 -5.15
C ILE A 21 1.86 10.63 -4.25
N PRO A 22 2.63 11.60 -4.77
CA PRO A 22 3.23 12.67 -3.98
C PRO A 22 2.20 13.62 -3.34
N GLU A 23 0.94 13.61 -3.80
CA GLU A 23 -0.16 14.38 -3.21
C GLU A 23 -0.64 13.82 -1.87
N MET A 24 -0.34 12.55 -1.56
CA MET A 24 -0.76 11.88 -0.34
C MET A 24 0.34 11.95 0.72
N ARG A 25 0.09 12.63 1.85
CA ARG A 25 1.07 12.71 2.95
C ARG A 25 1.31 11.32 3.54
N GLY A 26 2.53 11.02 4.00
CA GLY A 26 2.90 9.69 4.50
C GLY A 26 1.94 9.07 5.51
N GLY A 27 1.42 9.84 6.48
CA GLY A 27 0.42 9.35 7.43
C GLY A 27 -0.94 9.03 6.81
N GLN A 28 -1.33 9.69 5.73
CA GLN A 28 -2.54 9.36 4.96
C GLN A 28 -2.31 8.07 4.13
N LEU A 29 -1.11 7.91 3.55
CA LEU A 29 -0.73 6.69 2.82
C LEU A 29 -0.74 5.47 3.74
N MET A 30 -0.13 5.56 4.92
CA MET A 30 -0.15 4.50 5.93
C MET A 30 -1.57 4.16 6.41
N ALA A 31 -2.42 5.17 6.63
CA ALA A 31 -3.81 4.95 7.01
C ALA A 31 -4.62 4.27 5.89
N ALA A 32 -4.46 4.70 4.63
CA ALA A 32 -5.20 4.15 3.50
C ALA A 32 -4.78 2.71 3.17
N VAL A 33 -3.48 2.38 3.29
CA VAL A 33 -2.99 1.00 3.19
C VAL A 33 -3.44 0.16 4.38
N GLY A 34 -3.45 0.72 5.60
CA GLY A 34 -3.93 0.04 6.81
C GLY A 34 -5.42 -0.33 6.75
N GLU A 35 -6.25 0.55 6.18
CA GLU A 35 -7.67 0.27 5.91
C GLU A 35 -7.82 -0.88 4.91
N LEU A 36 -7.10 -0.83 3.78
CA LEU A 36 -7.13 -1.90 2.78
C LEU A 36 -6.61 -3.24 3.34
N CYS A 37 -5.62 -3.22 4.23
CA CYS A 37 -5.16 -4.42 4.93
C CYS A 37 -6.26 -5.00 5.85
N SER A 38 -7.04 -4.14 6.50
CA SER A 38 -8.22 -4.54 7.26
C SER A 38 -9.29 -5.18 6.39
N ASP A 39 -9.56 -4.63 5.20
CA ASP A 39 -10.50 -5.21 4.23
C ASP A 39 -10.04 -6.58 3.68
N LEU A 40 -8.74 -6.74 3.41
CA LEU A 40 -8.18 -7.96 2.82
C LEU A 40 -7.98 -9.09 3.84
N HIS A 41 -7.48 -8.78 5.03
CA HIS A 41 -7.00 -9.77 6.01
C HIS A 41 -7.76 -9.74 7.35
N GLY A 42 -8.64 -8.76 7.57
CA GLY A 42 -9.37 -8.59 8.83
C GLY A 42 -8.54 -8.02 9.99
N ARG A 43 -7.38 -7.41 9.71
CA ARG A 43 -6.51 -6.73 10.69
C ARG A 43 -6.01 -5.41 10.12
N GLY A 44 -6.10 -4.35 10.91
CA GLY A 44 -5.55 -3.05 10.55
C GLY A 44 -4.05 -2.95 10.84
N LEU A 45 -3.49 -1.75 10.60
CA LEU A 45 -2.07 -1.42 10.66
C LEU A 45 -1.31 -1.85 11.92
N TRP A 46 -2.00 -2.04 13.06
CA TRP A 46 -1.38 -2.43 14.33
C TRP A 46 -1.23 -3.95 14.53
N ASP A 47 -2.11 -4.73 13.91
CA ASP A 47 -2.22 -6.19 14.15
C ASP A 47 -1.80 -7.04 12.94
N ALA A 48 -1.70 -6.43 11.75
CA ALA A 48 -1.27 -7.10 10.52
C ALA A 48 0.21 -7.53 10.58
N ALA A 49 0.54 -8.69 10.01
CA ALA A 49 1.93 -9.09 9.79
C ALA A 49 2.58 -8.26 8.67
N ASP A 50 3.92 -8.21 8.64
CA ASP A 50 4.67 -7.49 7.59
C ASP A 50 4.31 -8.01 6.18
N GLU A 51 4.05 -9.31 6.02
CA GLU A 51 3.59 -9.94 4.76
C GLU A 51 2.19 -9.46 4.32
N GLU A 52 1.27 -9.30 5.27
CA GLU A 52 -0.14 -8.92 5.01
C GLU A 52 -0.24 -7.45 4.66
N LEU A 53 0.56 -6.61 5.33
CA LEU A 53 0.66 -5.20 5.00
C LEU A 53 1.39 -4.98 3.66
N LEU A 54 2.36 -5.83 3.31
CA LEU A 54 3.03 -5.82 2.01
C LEU A 54 2.07 -6.20 0.87
N GLU A 55 1.22 -7.20 1.07
CA GLU A 55 0.15 -7.53 0.10
C GLU A 55 -0.81 -6.34 -0.09
N ALA A 56 -1.22 -5.70 1.01
CA ALA A 56 -2.07 -4.51 0.97
C ALA A 56 -1.40 -3.33 0.23
N VAL A 57 -0.10 -3.07 0.44
CA VAL A 57 0.68 -2.07 -0.31
C VAL A 57 0.62 -2.35 -1.81
N TRP A 58 0.86 -3.61 -2.23
CA TRP A 58 0.82 -3.98 -3.65
C TRP A 58 -0.58 -3.90 -4.25
N GLN A 59 -1.63 -4.24 -3.49
CA GLN A 59 -3.02 -4.08 -3.95
C GLN A 59 -3.42 -2.60 -4.04
N PHE A 60 -2.98 -1.76 -3.10
CA PHE A 60 -3.21 -0.32 -3.13
C PHE A 60 -2.60 0.30 -4.39
N ARG A 61 -1.36 -0.08 -4.72
CA ARG A 61 -0.67 0.35 -5.95
C ARG A 61 -1.47 -0.01 -7.20
N ARG A 62 -1.90 -1.27 -7.34
CA ARG A 62 -2.71 -1.74 -8.49
C ARG A 62 -4.01 -0.95 -8.63
N ASN A 63 -4.70 -0.69 -7.51
CA ASN A 63 -5.93 0.10 -7.49
C ASN A 63 -5.69 1.54 -7.96
N TYR A 64 -4.61 2.18 -7.50
CA TYR A 64 -4.23 3.53 -7.91
C TYR A 64 -3.87 3.61 -9.40
N GLU A 65 -3.01 2.70 -9.88
CA GLU A 65 -2.59 2.65 -11.30
C GLU A 65 -3.80 2.43 -12.23
N ALA A 66 -4.74 1.56 -11.86
CA ALA A 66 -5.99 1.35 -12.59
C ALA A 66 -6.87 2.61 -12.61
N ALA A 67 -7.07 3.28 -11.47
CA ALA A 67 -7.85 4.52 -11.39
C ALA A 67 -7.23 5.66 -12.21
N VAL A 68 -5.90 5.77 -12.23
CA VAL A 68 -5.17 6.75 -13.06
C VAL A 68 -5.30 6.42 -14.54
N ALA A 69 -5.24 5.15 -14.94
CA ALA A 69 -5.45 4.73 -16.33
C ALA A 69 -6.87 5.09 -16.81
N THR A 70 -7.91 4.69 -16.07
CA THR A 70 -9.31 5.05 -16.37
C THR A 70 -9.51 6.57 -16.45
N SER A 71 -8.83 7.35 -15.59
CA SER A 71 -8.92 8.81 -15.59
C SER A 71 -8.23 9.49 -16.78
N ARG A 72 -7.40 8.76 -17.55
CA ARG A 72 -6.78 9.23 -18.81
C ARG A 72 -7.66 8.93 -20.01
N ASP A 73 -8.30 7.75 -20.05
CA ASP A 73 -9.18 7.34 -21.14
C ASP A 73 -10.48 8.17 -21.25
N LEU A 74 -10.81 8.91 -20.18
CA LEU A 74 -11.96 9.83 -20.10
C LEU A 74 -11.63 11.30 -20.46
N ARG A 75 -10.42 11.60 -20.96
CA ARG A 75 -9.97 12.96 -21.32
C ARG A 75 -9.71 13.12 -22.83
#